data_AF-A0A540NGZ7-F1
#
_entry.id   AF-A0A540NGZ7-F1
#
_cell.length_a   1.000
_cell.length_b   1.000
_cell.length_c   1.000
_cell.angle_alpha   90.00
_cell.angle_beta   90.00
_cell.angle_gamma   90.00
#
_symmetry.space_group_name_H-M   'P 1'
#
loop_
_entity.id
_entity.type
_entity.pdbx_description
1 polymer ?
#
loop_
_entity_poly.entity_id
_entity_poly.type
_entity_poly.pdbx_seq_one_letter_code
_entity_poly.pdbx_strand_id
1 'polypeptide(L)'
;MEDKQQPAGELVTKSFTWTIKNVSKVKTQKHYSEVFLVGDWKWRILVYLKGNNLEQLSMYLEVVDASDLPYLWTRYAQFSLTVVNQLSSNMSITKEAKHKFNASESDWGFTSFMPLSDFFDGEQFVCNDECIIEAKVAVRKVDIKNFGDQGTDSSAPTRSEPSSVDSVQFPLSLPVTTPTSEQVQANVKSEQVLAFQDAPRSGEVCNKPTEVLVNPSIVKGHEEVPPTPAGKLTDFRGLGKIEKAFVPLLEEVCLLHPSLIECQKKRSRTYIEWAFTALGRVLHFLKTTKVRDMTPDTSEHVQLLWEELETFKFDLGWLEPYVQAALDVKKLVERAGIVKKQREDVDALEIEVKRLRARLAVAEVDLEVAKRVLAKVEEGFGDTDMNRELGYGRH
;
A
#
# COMPACT_ATOMS: atom_id res chain seq x y z
N MET A 1 24.72 -25.34 25.55
CA MET A 1 23.52 -24.53 25.30
C MET A 1 22.96 -25.03 24.00
N GLU A 2 21.81 -25.70 24.04
CA GLU A 2 21.16 -26.20 22.83
C GLU A 2 20.46 -25.05 22.11
N ASP A 3 20.71 -24.93 20.80
CA ASP A 3 19.88 -24.08 19.95
C ASP A 3 18.45 -24.63 19.96
N LYS A 4 17.52 -23.85 20.51
CA LYS A 4 16.09 -24.12 20.35
C LYS A 4 15.69 -23.82 18.91
N GLN A 5 15.89 -24.80 18.03
CA GLN A 5 15.32 -24.83 16.69
C GLN A 5 13.81 -24.61 16.80
N GLN A 6 13.35 -23.41 16.44
CA GLN A 6 11.94 -23.07 16.47
C GLN A 6 11.21 -23.96 15.44
N PRO A 7 10.08 -24.60 15.78
CA PRO A 7 9.46 -25.59 14.90
C PRO A 7 9.08 -24.95 13.57
N ALA A 8 9.56 -25.55 12.48
CA ALA A 8 9.24 -25.10 11.13
C ALA A 8 7.73 -25.26 10.90
N GLY A 9 7.00 -24.15 10.93
CA GLY A 9 5.56 -24.14 10.73
C GLY A 9 5.22 -24.71 9.35
N GLU A 10 4.40 -25.75 9.34
CA GLU A 10 3.92 -26.42 8.11
C GLU A 10 3.35 -25.39 7.12
N LEU A 11 3.77 -25.46 5.85
CA LEU A 11 3.36 -24.53 4.81
C LEU A 11 2.31 -25.17 3.90
N VAL A 12 1.15 -24.54 3.76
CA VAL A 12 0.18 -24.88 2.73
C VAL A 12 0.59 -24.18 1.45
N THR A 13 0.99 -24.97 0.45
CA THR A 13 1.49 -24.49 -0.85
C THR A 13 0.52 -24.88 -1.96
N LYS A 14 0.27 -23.96 -2.89
CA LYS A 14 -0.53 -24.21 -4.10
C LYS A 14 0.07 -23.49 -5.30
N SER A 15 0.02 -24.14 -6.46
CA SER A 15 0.27 -23.50 -7.75
C SER A 15 -1.05 -23.16 -8.42
N PHE A 16 -1.08 -22.04 -9.14
CA PHE A 16 -2.19 -21.57 -9.96
C PHE A 16 -1.63 -21.09 -11.29
N THR A 17 -2.23 -21.52 -12.40
CA THR A 17 -1.80 -21.25 -13.77
C THR A 17 -2.89 -20.47 -14.48
N TRP A 18 -2.52 -19.38 -15.14
CA TRP A 18 -3.42 -18.45 -15.81
C TRP A 18 -2.99 -18.22 -17.25
N THR A 19 -3.87 -18.52 -18.20
CA THR A 19 -3.64 -18.26 -19.64
C THR A 19 -4.35 -16.98 -20.04
N ILE A 20 -3.58 -15.95 -20.40
CA ILE A 20 -4.13 -14.71 -20.96
C ILE A 20 -4.21 -14.85 -22.47
N LYS A 21 -5.39 -14.59 -23.04
CA LYS A 21 -5.66 -14.68 -24.48
C LYS A 21 -5.78 -13.29 -25.11
N ASN A 22 -5.51 -13.19 -26.41
CA ASN A 22 -5.53 -11.95 -27.19
C ASN A 22 -4.55 -10.88 -26.66
N VAL A 23 -3.34 -11.30 -26.28
CA VAL A 23 -2.32 -10.45 -25.62
C VAL A 23 -1.98 -9.20 -26.45
N SER A 24 -1.93 -9.33 -27.78
CA SER A 24 -1.71 -8.20 -28.72
C SER A 24 -2.82 -7.14 -28.69
N LYS A 25 -4.08 -7.56 -28.46
CA LYS A 25 -5.28 -6.70 -28.51
C LYS A 25 -5.61 -6.05 -27.17
N VAL A 26 -4.86 -6.38 -26.12
CA VAL A 26 -4.97 -5.77 -24.79
C VAL A 26 -4.80 -4.25 -24.89
N LYS A 27 -5.86 -3.51 -24.56
CA LYS A 27 -5.85 -2.03 -24.47
C LYS A 27 -5.74 -1.51 -23.05
N THR A 28 -6.24 -2.26 -22.07
CA THR A 28 -6.19 -1.91 -20.65
C THR A 28 -4.79 -2.14 -20.08
N GLN A 29 -4.35 -1.25 -19.19
CA GLN A 29 -3.02 -1.33 -18.59
C GLN A 29 -2.92 -2.42 -17.50
N LYS A 30 -4.04 -2.78 -16.86
CA LYS A 30 -4.11 -3.74 -15.74
C LYS A 30 -4.99 -4.93 -16.08
N HIS A 31 -4.55 -6.13 -15.69
CA HIS A 31 -5.25 -7.39 -15.87
C HIS A 31 -5.23 -8.20 -14.58
N TYR A 32 -6.32 -8.89 -14.31
CA TYR A 32 -6.50 -9.72 -13.11
C TYR A 32 -6.84 -11.15 -13.53
N SER A 33 -6.22 -12.12 -12.86
CA SER A 33 -6.62 -13.53 -12.99
C SER A 33 -7.94 -13.82 -12.28
N GLU A 34 -8.45 -15.04 -12.48
CA GLU A 34 -9.43 -15.62 -11.57
C GLU A 34 -8.87 -15.67 -10.13
N VAL A 35 -9.79 -15.72 -9.16
CA VAL A 35 -9.46 -15.80 -7.74
C VAL A 35 -9.17 -17.25 -7.35
N PHE A 36 -8.06 -17.48 -6.67
CA PHE A 36 -7.67 -18.81 -6.18
C PHE A 36 -7.42 -18.81 -4.66
N LEU A 37 -7.87 -19.87 -3.98
CA LEU A 37 -7.71 -20.04 -2.54
C LEU A 37 -6.40 -20.76 -2.18
N VAL A 38 -5.66 -20.21 -1.21
CA VAL A 38 -4.48 -20.83 -0.57
C VAL A 38 -4.56 -20.62 0.93
N GLY A 39 -4.79 -21.70 1.69
CA GLY A 39 -5.43 -21.57 3.00
C GLY A 39 -6.83 -20.96 2.85
N ASP A 40 -7.27 -20.14 3.82
CA ASP A 40 -8.55 -19.42 3.74
C ASP A 40 -8.48 -18.11 2.93
N TRP A 41 -7.35 -17.86 2.27
CA TRP A 41 -7.04 -16.57 1.67
C TRP A 41 -7.31 -16.61 0.17
N LYS A 42 -8.10 -15.64 -0.29
CA LYS A 42 -8.37 -15.37 -1.70
C LYS A 42 -7.19 -14.58 -2.28
N TRP A 43 -6.54 -15.15 -3.30
CA TRP A 43 -5.45 -14.52 -4.03
C TRP A 43 -5.83 -14.35 -5.50
N ARG A 44 -5.21 -13.38 -6.17
CA ARG A 44 -5.21 -13.26 -7.64
C ARG A 44 -3.86 -12.75 -8.14
N ILE A 45 -3.57 -12.99 -9.41
CA ILE A 45 -2.42 -12.38 -10.09
C ILE A 45 -2.90 -11.05 -10.71
N LEU A 46 -2.12 -9.99 -10.50
CA LEU A 46 -2.27 -8.69 -11.16
C LEU A 46 -1.09 -8.48 -12.12
N VAL A 47 -1.37 -8.25 -13.40
CA VAL A 47 -0.36 -8.09 -14.46
C VAL A 47 -0.57 -6.81 -15.24
N TYR A 48 0.55 -6.14 -15.54
CA TYR A 48 0.62 -5.00 -16.44
C TYR A 48 1.36 -5.41 -17.71
N LEU A 49 0.62 -5.94 -18.68
CA LEU A 49 1.17 -6.49 -19.94
C LEU A 49 1.89 -5.45 -20.82
N LYS A 50 1.55 -4.17 -20.66
CA LYS A 50 2.21 -3.03 -21.30
C LYS A 50 3.00 -2.16 -20.32
N GLY A 51 3.26 -2.73 -19.14
CA GLY A 51 4.07 -2.14 -18.08
C GLY A 51 3.37 -1.10 -17.19
N ASN A 52 4.00 -0.89 -16.04
CA ASN A 52 3.57 0.04 -15.00
C ASN A 52 4.52 1.25 -14.99
N ASN A 53 4.28 2.20 -15.90
CA ASN A 53 5.09 3.41 -16.13
C ASN A 53 6.53 3.17 -16.60
N LEU A 54 6.85 1.93 -17.01
CA LEU A 54 8.14 1.49 -17.55
C LEU A 54 7.89 0.48 -18.68
N GLU A 55 8.81 0.37 -19.63
CA GLU A 55 8.79 -0.65 -20.72
C GLU A 55 9.21 -2.04 -20.20
N GLN A 56 8.52 -2.50 -19.16
CA GLN A 56 8.76 -3.77 -18.48
C GLN A 56 7.42 -4.43 -18.18
N LEU A 57 7.30 -5.73 -18.42
CA LEU A 57 6.23 -6.53 -17.86
C LEU A 57 6.27 -6.41 -16.34
N SER A 58 5.16 -6.05 -15.71
CA SER A 58 5.03 -6.03 -14.25
C SER A 58 4.03 -7.07 -13.78
N MET A 59 4.36 -7.82 -12.73
CA MET A 59 3.49 -8.86 -12.18
C MET A 59 3.49 -8.84 -10.65
N TYR A 60 2.32 -8.99 -10.06
CA TYR A 60 2.07 -8.91 -8.62
C TYR A 60 1.11 -10.02 -8.18
N LEU A 61 1.29 -10.49 -6.95
CA LEU A 61 0.31 -11.30 -6.23
C LEU A 61 -0.50 -10.34 -5.35
N GLU A 62 -1.82 -10.48 -5.34
CA GLU A 62 -2.74 -9.59 -4.60
C GLU A 62 -3.71 -10.39 -3.73
N VAL A 63 -3.96 -9.89 -2.51
CA VAL A 63 -5.03 -10.37 -1.63
C VAL A 63 -6.36 -9.75 -2.07
N VAL A 64 -7.33 -10.59 -2.40
CA VAL A 64 -8.65 -10.17 -2.88
C VAL A 64 -9.51 -9.68 -1.71
N ASP A 65 -10.40 -8.73 -1.96
CA ASP A 65 -11.29 -8.10 -0.98
C ASP A 65 -10.51 -7.44 0.19
N ALA A 66 -9.27 -6.97 -0.07
CA ALA A 66 -8.35 -6.46 0.94
C ALA A 66 -8.89 -5.30 1.80
N SER A 67 -9.81 -4.52 1.23
CA SER A 67 -10.52 -3.40 1.88
C SER A 67 -11.61 -3.86 2.87
N ASP A 68 -12.17 -5.05 2.66
CA ASP A 68 -13.27 -5.62 3.46
C ASP A 68 -12.75 -6.45 4.65
N LEU A 69 -11.43 -6.68 4.70
CA LEU A 69 -10.76 -7.40 5.76
C LEU A 69 -10.65 -6.56 7.06
N PRO A 70 -10.60 -7.21 8.24
CA PRO A 70 -10.50 -6.50 9.52
C PRO A 70 -9.32 -5.53 9.60
N TYR A 71 -9.52 -4.39 10.27
CA TYR A 71 -8.47 -3.40 10.54
C TYR A 71 -7.22 -4.06 11.16
N LEU A 72 -6.04 -3.72 10.63
CA LEU A 72 -4.73 -4.33 10.95
C LEU A 72 -4.59 -5.83 10.59
N TRP A 73 -5.36 -6.35 9.63
CA TRP A 73 -5.04 -7.65 9.04
C TRP A 73 -3.61 -7.64 8.47
N THR A 74 -2.88 -8.74 8.68
CA THR A 74 -1.59 -8.97 8.01
C THR A 74 -1.44 -10.44 7.66
N ARG A 75 -0.87 -10.76 6.49
CA ARG A 75 -0.63 -12.15 6.08
C ARG A 75 0.73 -12.33 5.45
N TYR A 76 1.48 -13.33 5.95
CA TYR A 76 2.77 -13.69 5.41
C TYR A 76 2.60 -14.76 4.33
N ALA A 77 3.16 -14.51 3.15
CA ALA A 77 3.30 -15.54 2.12
C ALA A 77 4.71 -15.52 1.52
N GLN A 78 5.22 -16.71 1.20
CA GLN A 78 6.29 -16.89 0.23
C GLN A 78 5.63 -17.23 -1.10
N PHE A 79 6.02 -16.59 -2.19
CA PHE A 79 5.47 -16.87 -3.50
C PHE A 79 6.49 -16.75 -4.62
N SER A 80 6.21 -17.41 -5.75
CA SER A 80 6.88 -17.18 -7.02
C SER A 80 5.88 -16.76 -8.07
N LEU A 81 6.29 -15.88 -8.98
CA LEU A 81 5.57 -15.55 -10.21
C LEU A 81 6.45 -15.96 -11.39
N THR A 82 5.85 -16.59 -12.39
CA THR A 82 6.54 -17.21 -13.52
C THR A 82 5.87 -16.83 -14.83
N VAL A 83 6.64 -16.38 -15.81
CA VAL A 83 6.20 -16.37 -17.23
C VAL A 83 6.69 -17.69 -17.83
N VAL A 84 5.74 -18.53 -18.25
CA VAL A 84 6.05 -19.86 -18.79
C VAL A 84 6.62 -19.72 -20.20
N ASN A 85 7.76 -20.35 -20.42
CA ASN A 85 8.27 -20.58 -21.76
C ASN A 85 7.50 -21.80 -22.33
N GLN A 86 6.65 -21.52 -23.31
CA GLN A 86 5.71 -22.49 -23.89
C GLN A 86 6.39 -23.49 -24.84
N LEU A 87 7.65 -23.23 -25.25
CA LEU A 87 8.45 -24.13 -26.08
C LEU A 87 9.36 -25.06 -25.24
N SER A 88 9.84 -24.59 -24.09
CA SER A 88 10.71 -25.36 -23.21
C SER A 88 10.55 -24.92 -21.74
N SER A 89 9.90 -25.76 -20.93
CA SER A 89 9.52 -25.42 -19.54
C SER A 89 10.71 -25.00 -18.66
N ASN A 90 11.90 -25.55 -18.89
CA ASN A 90 13.14 -25.19 -18.18
C ASN A 90 13.68 -23.78 -18.47
N MET A 91 13.16 -23.09 -19.48
CA MET A 91 13.51 -21.70 -19.83
C MET A 91 12.44 -20.69 -19.39
N SER A 92 11.49 -21.10 -18.53
CA SER A 92 10.49 -20.21 -17.94
C SER A 92 11.14 -19.23 -16.96
N ILE A 93 10.82 -17.95 -17.06
CA ILE A 93 11.40 -16.93 -16.17
C ILE A 93 10.57 -16.83 -14.91
N THR A 94 11.20 -17.12 -13.77
CA THR A 94 10.57 -17.13 -12.43
C THR A 94 11.25 -16.12 -11.52
N LYS A 95 10.47 -15.35 -10.75
CA LYS A 95 10.98 -14.54 -9.63
C LYS A 95 10.25 -14.90 -8.33
N GLU A 96 10.99 -15.02 -7.24
CA GLU A 96 10.47 -15.36 -5.92
C GLU A 96 10.48 -14.16 -4.95
N ALA A 97 9.48 -14.08 -4.08
CA ALA A 97 9.36 -13.07 -3.04
C ALA A 97 8.80 -13.66 -1.75
N LYS A 98 9.05 -12.94 -0.65
CA LYS A 98 8.47 -13.16 0.68
C LYS A 98 7.94 -11.82 1.16
N HIS A 99 6.65 -11.75 1.50
CA HIS A 99 6.03 -10.48 1.89
C HIS A 99 4.97 -10.67 2.98
N LYS A 100 4.73 -9.60 3.75
CA LYS A 100 3.73 -9.51 4.81
C LYS A 100 2.61 -8.53 4.37
N PHE A 101 1.75 -9.03 3.51
CA PHE A 101 0.58 -8.34 2.97
C PHE A 101 -0.26 -7.72 4.08
N ASN A 102 -0.78 -6.53 3.83
CA ASN A 102 -1.56 -5.75 4.79
C ASN A 102 -2.45 -4.73 4.06
N ALA A 103 -3.32 -4.01 4.77
CA ALA A 103 -4.25 -3.06 4.16
C ALA A 103 -3.60 -1.93 3.32
N SER A 104 -2.31 -1.61 3.54
CA SER A 104 -1.58 -0.58 2.78
C SER A 104 -0.66 -1.14 1.67
N GLU A 105 -0.46 -2.46 1.67
CA GLU A 105 0.35 -3.28 0.76
C GLU A 105 -0.42 -4.59 0.51
N SER A 106 -1.58 -4.46 -0.13
CA SER A 106 -2.48 -5.57 -0.46
C SER A 106 -1.97 -6.44 -1.61
N ASP A 107 -1.10 -5.86 -2.43
CA ASP A 107 -0.36 -6.50 -3.52
C ASP A 107 1.15 -6.38 -3.31
N TRP A 108 1.89 -7.35 -3.84
CA TRP A 108 3.35 -7.34 -3.85
C TRP A 108 3.89 -8.12 -5.05
N GLY A 109 5.02 -7.68 -5.61
CA GLY A 109 5.53 -8.26 -6.85
C GLY A 109 6.74 -7.53 -7.42
N PHE A 110 6.81 -7.52 -8.75
CA PHE A 110 7.97 -7.06 -9.51
C PHE A 110 7.52 -6.07 -10.60
N THR A 111 7.85 -4.79 -10.41
CA THR A 111 7.59 -3.73 -11.41
C THR A 111 8.42 -3.93 -12.67
N SER A 112 9.67 -4.40 -12.52
CA SER A 112 10.49 -4.94 -13.61
C SER A 112 10.55 -6.46 -13.47
N PHE A 113 9.66 -7.17 -14.16
CA PHE A 113 9.73 -8.62 -14.27
C PHE A 113 10.61 -9.04 -15.46
N MET A 114 10.27 -8.57 -16.66
CA MET A 114 10.91 -8.90 -17.94
C MET A 114 10.76 -7.69 -18.89
N PRO A 115 11.73 -7.37 -19.77
CA PRO A 115 11.54 -6.36 -20.80
C PRO A 115 10.37 -6.68 -21.74
N LEU A 116 9.65 -5.65 -22.20
CA LEU A 116 8.53 -5.86 -23.11
C LEU A 116 8.97 -6.37 -24.49
N SER A 117 10.15 -5.98 -24.97
CA SER A 117 10.80 -6.59 -26.15
C SER A 117 10.88 -8.10 -26.00
N ASP A 118 11.54 -8.56 -24.93
CA ASP A 118 11.83 -9.97 -24.69
C ASP A 118 10.54 -10.79 -24.49
N PHE A 119 9.47 -10.14 -24.02
CA PHE A 119 8.15 -10.74 -23.83
C PHE A 119 7.33 -10.84 -25.12
N PHE A 120 7.25 -9.75 -25.91
CA PHE A 120 6.40 -9.69 -27.12
C PHE A 120 7.11 -10.23 -28.38
N ASP A 121 8.42 -9.97 -28.52
CA ASP A 121 9.24 -10.50 -29.62
C ASP A 121 9.69 -11.95 -29.34
N GLY A 122 9.60 -12.38 -28.08
CA GLY A 122 9.83 -13.76 -27.66
C GLY A 122 8.63 -14.66 -28.00
N GLU A 123 8.64 -15.26 -29.19
CA GLU A 123 7.65 -16.28 -29.61
C GLU A 123 7.48 -17.40 -28.57
N GLN A 124 8.51 -17.68 -27.77
CA GLN A 124 8.47 -18.66 -26.68
C GLN A 124 7.61 -18.28 -25.47
N PHE A 125 7.28 -17.00 -25.28
CA PHE A 125 6.46 -16.52 -24.15
C PHE A 125 5.03 -16.17 -24.60
N VAL A 126 4.85 -15.66 -25.82
CA VAL A 126 3.55 -15.37 -26.43
C VAL A 126 3.34 -16.26 -27.66
N CYS A 127 2.73 -17.43 -27.47
CA CYS A 127 2.36 -18.36 -28.55
C CYS A 127 0.88 -18.16 -28.94
N ASN A 128 0.56 -18.10 -30.23
CA ASN A 128 -0.82 -18.00 -30.74
C ASN A 128 -1.64 -16.82 -30.16
N ASP A 129 -1.00 -15.68 -29.85
CA ASP A 129 -1.63 -14.53 -29.17
C ASP A 129 -2.10 -14.84 -27.73
N GLU A 130 -1.52 -15.87 -27.10
CA GLU A 130 -1.74 -16.29 -25.72
C GLU A 130 -0.42 -16.36 -24.93
N CYS A 131 -0.43 -15.93 -23.66
CA CYS A 131 0.68 -16.11 -22.72
C CYS A 131 0.23 -16.88 -21.47
N ILE A 132 1.14 -17.65 -20.87
CA ILE A 132 0.86 -18.46 -19.68
C ILE A 132 1.69 -17.94 -18.51
N ILE A 133 1.02 -17.64 -17.40
CA ILE A 133 1.61 -17.11 -16.18
C ILE A 133 1.26 -18.06 -15.02
N GLU A 134 2.24 -18.38 -14.19
CA GLU A 134 2.02 -19.19 -12.99
C GLU A 134 2.35 -18.42 -11.72
N ALA A 135 1.53 -18.64 -10.69
CA ALA A 135 1.79 -18.22 -9.32
C ALA A 135 1.85 -19.44 -8.41
N LYS A 136 2.98 -19.62 -7.71
CA LYS A 136 3.09 -20.61 -6.63
C LYS A 136 3.11 -19.86 -5.31
N VAL A 137 2.16 -20.13 -4.43
CA VAL A 137 1.98 -19.40 -3.17
C VAL A 137 2.02 -20.38 -2.01
N ALA A 138 2.78 -20.04 -0.96
CA ALA A 138 2.95 -20.80 0.26
C ALA A 138 2.65 -19.93 1.48
N VAL A 139 1.65 -20.33 2.27
CA VAL A 139 1.22 -19.66 3.52
C VAL A 139 1.44 -20.58 4.70
N ARG A 140 1.62 -20.04 5.92
CA ARG A 140 1.80 -20.87 7.11
C ARG A 140 0.46 -21.44 7.56
N LYS A 141 0.43 -22.71 7.94
CA LYS A 141 -0.77 -23.39 8.46
C LYS A 141 -1.32 -22.77 9.75
N VAL A 142 -0.49 -22.03 10.50
CA VAL A 142 -0.93 -21.25 11.68
C VAL A 142 -1.64 -19.94 11.33
N ASP A 143 -1.51 -19.43 10.09
CA ASP A 143 -2.18 -18.22 9.61
C ASP A 143 -3.57 -18.51 9.01
N ILE A 144 -3.88 -19.81 8.87
CA ILE A 144 -5.17 -20.38 8.50
C ILE A 144 -6.08 -20.38 9.74
N LYS A 145 -7.22 -19.70 9.64
CA LYS A 145 -8.24 -19.70 10.67
C LYS A 145 -9.11 -20.94 10.48
N ASN A 146 -9.10 -21.84 11.45
CA ASN A 146 -10.10 -22.92 11.54
C ASN A 146 -11.50 -22.31 11.78
N PHE A 147 -12.14 -21.79 10.75
CA PHE A 147 -13.57 -21.55 10.72
C PHE A 147 -14.25 -22.91 10.63
N GLY A 148 -14.57 -23.45 11.81
CA GLY A 148 -15.22 -24.74 11.92
C GLY A 148 -16.60 -24.75 11.27
N ASP A 149 -16.85 -25.83 10.53
CA ASP A 149 -18.13 -26.48 10.29
C ASP A 149 -19.41 -25.64 10.54
N GLN A 150 -19.97 -25.13 9.44
CA GLN A 150 -21.39 -24.79 9.33
C GLN A 150 -21.95 -25.67 8.20
N GLY A 151 -22.29 -26.90 8.54
CA GLY A 151 -22.94 -27.82 7.61
C GLY A 151 -24.27 -27.27 7.09
N THR A 152 -24.55 -27.50 5.81
CA THR A 152 -25.92 -27.51 5.29
C THR A 152 -25.98 -28.53 4.16
N ASP A 153 -26.80 -29.56 4.34
CA ASP A 153 -27.01 -30.61 3.36
C ASP A 153 -27.62 -30.07 2.06
N SER A 154 -27.09 -30.51 0.91
CA SER A 154 -27.94 -30.81 -0.23
C SER A 154 -27.30 -31.87 -1.14
N SER A 155 -28.06 -32.93 -1.37
CA SER A 155 -27.68 -34.16 -2.07
C SER A 155 -27.52 -34.00 -3.59
N ALA A 156 -26.44 -34.58 -4.14
CA ALA A 156 -26.38 -35.61 -5.22
C ALA A 156 -27.27 -35.48 -6.50
N PRO A 157 -26.88 -36.03 -7.69
CA PRO A 157 -26.07 -37.25 -7.82
C PRO A 157 -25.00 -37.33 -8.94
N THR A 158 -24.13 -38.33 -8.73
CA THR A 158 -23.08 -38.87 -9.61
C THR A 158 -23.58 -39.42 -10.95
N ARG A 159 -22.74 -39.33 -12.00
CA ARG A 159 -22.76 -40.33 -13.10
C ARG A 159 -21.37 -40.64 -13.68
N SER A 160 -20.82 -41.76 -13.21
CA SER A 160 -19.89 -42.71 -13.86
C SER A 160 -19.00 -42.31 -15.05
N GLU A 161 -17.69 -42.47 -14.83
CA GLU A 161 -16.61 -42.92 -15.75
C GLU A 161 -16.95 -44.22 -16.55
N PRO A 162 -16.11 -44.79 -17.46
CA PRO A 162 -14.62 -44.83 -17.49
C PRO A 162 -14.02 -44.66 -18.93
N SER A 163 -12.83 -45.12 -19.37
CA SER A 163 -11.73 -45.97 -18.84
C SER A 163 -10.44 -45.84 -19.68
N SER A 164 -9.26 -46.13 -19.09
CA SER A 164 -8.05 -46.68 -19.76
C SER A 164 -7.28 -45.79 -20.76
N VAL A 165 -5.96 -45.89 -21.03
CA VAL A 165 -4.76 -46.61 -20.53
C VAL A 165 -3.53 -45.80 -21.05
N ASP A 166 -2.25 -45.98 -20.69
CA ASP A 166 -1.53 -47.03 -19.95
C ASP A 166 -0.30 -46.44 -19.20
N SER A 167 0.70 -47.24 -18.84
CA SER A 167 2.04 -46.80 -18.36
C SER A 167 3.17 -47.68 -18.88
N VAL A 168 4.35 -47.10 -19.15
CA VAL A 168 5.59 -47.86 -19.41
C VAL A 168 6.75 -47.26 -18.61
N GLN A 169 7.66 -48.11 -18.12
CA GLN A 169 8.39 -47.86 -16.88
C GLN A 169 9.94 -47.97 -17.03
N PHE A 170 10.65 -46.90 -16.63
CA PHE A 170 12.06 -46.85 -16.11
C PHE A 170 13.22 -47.39 -17.03
N PRO A 171 14.53 -47.14 -16.77
CA PRO A 171 15.17 -46.85 -15.47
C PRO A 171 16.25 -45.74 -15.33
N LEU A 172 16.43 -45.35 -14.06
CA LEU A 172 17.63 -44.90 -13.33
C LEU A 172 18.96 -44.63 -14.07
N SER A 173 19.61 -43.48 -13.78
CA SER A 173 20.90 -43.43 -13.03
C SER A 173 21.39 -41.99 -12.73
N LEU A 174 22.08 -41.83 -11.60
CA LEU A 174 22.89 -40.67 -11.14
C LEU A 174 24.31 -40.72 -11.79
N PRO A 175 25.27 -39.75 -11.62
CA PRO A 175 25.41 -38.80 -10.50
C PRO A 175 25.98 -37.36 -10.78
N VAL A 176 25.80 -36.49 -9.77
CA VAL A 176 26.74 -35.49 -9.19
C VAL A 176 27.74 -34.75 -10.10
N THR A 177 27.65 -33.40 -10.13
CA THR A 177 28.74 -32.49 -9.69
C THR A 177 28.30 -31.03 -9.47
N THR A 178 28.72 -30.44 -8.36
CA THR A 178 28.85 -28.98 -8.15
C THR A 178 30.36 -28.61 -8.11
N PRO A 179 30.73 -27.42 -8.60
CA PRO A 179 31.10 -26.30 -7.70
C PRO A 179 30.45 -24.97 -8.15
N THR A 180 30.07 -24.01 -7.29
CA THR A 180 30.83 -23.21 -6.29
C THR A 180 31.75 -22.14 -6.90
N SER A 181 31.29 -20.88 -6.87
CA SER A 181 31.96 -19.65 -6.37
C SER A 181 31.04 -18.45 -6.69
N GLU A 182 30.55 -17.69 -5.71
CA GLU A 182 31.20 -16.58 -4.98
C GLU A 182 31.04 -15.19 -5.62
N GLN A 183 30.28 -14.36 -4.90
CA GLN A 183 30.40 -12.91 -4.66
C GLN A 183 31.08 -12.00 -5.70
N VAL A 184 30.35 -10.95 -6.10
CA VAL A 184 30.88 -9.57 -6.05
C VAL A 184 29.80 -8.63 -5.48
N GLN A 185 30.09 -7.96 -4.36
CA GLN A 185 29.38 -6.74 -3.95
C GLN A 185 30.03 -5.54 -4.63
N ALA A 186 29.23 -4.59 -5.12
CA ALA A 186 29.71 -3.29 -5.56
C ALA A 186 28.99 -2.16 -4.82
N ASN A 187 29.69 -1.54 -3.87
CA ASN A 187 29.34 -0.24 -3.32
C ASN A 187 29.60 0.85 -4.36
N VAL A 188 28.66 1.75 -4.61
CA VAL A 188 28.97 3.16 -4.93
C VAL A 188 27.99 4.04 -4.17
N LYS A 189 28.54 5.01 -3.43
CA LYS A 189 27.82 6.00 -2.64
C LYS A 189 28.10 7.38 -3.24
N SER A 190 27.06 8.18 -3.50
CA SER A 190 27.19 9.59 -3.89
C SER A 190 26.04 10.41 -3.31
N GLU A 191 26.33 11.17 -2.26
CA GLU A 191 25.49 12.24 -1.75
C GLU A 191 26.23 13.56 -2.02
N GLN A 192 25.53 14.57 -2.56
CA GLN A 192 25.99 15.96 -2.51
C GLN A 192 24.91 16.82 -1.86
N VAL A 193 25.34 17.53 -0.82
CA VAL A 193 24.52 18.44 -0.01
C VAL A 193 24.78 19.86 -0.48
N LEU A 194 23.72 20.66 -0.65
CA LEU A 194 23.83 22.11 -0.68
C LEU A 194 22.90 22.72 0.37
N ALA A 195 23.50 23.50 1.27
CA ALA A 195 22.83 24.26 2.31
C ALA A 195 22.54 25.69 1.82
N PHE A 196 21.54 26.34 2.43
CA PHE A 196 21.34 27.79 2.31
C PHE A 196 21.21 28.44 3.70
N GLN A 197 21.57 29.73 3.75
CA GLN A 197 21.90 30.49 4.96
C GLN A 197 20.79 31.46 5.40
N ASP A 198 20.96 32.07 6.56
CA ASP A 198 19.95 32.85 7.30
C ASP A 198 19.83 34.36 6.96
N ALA A 199 18.61 34.89 7.22
CA ALA A 199 18.26 36.26 7.69
C ALA A 199 18.36 37.46 6.69
N PRO A 200 17.75 38.66 6.96
CA PRO A 200 17.05 39.12 8.19
C PRO A 200 15.71 39.91 8.06
N ARG A 201 14.99 40.02 9.21
CA ARG A 201 14.06 41.07 9.72
C ARG A 201 13.14 41.92 8.79
N SER A 202 11.83 41.89 9.09
CA SER A 202 10.99 43.00 9.65
C SER A 202 9.50 42.53 9.68
N GLY A 203 8.56 42.91 10.55
CA GLY A 203 8.61 43.87 11.66
C GLY A 203 7.54 44.96 11.56
N GLU A 204 6.23 44.64 11.61
CA GLU A 204 5.18 45.64 11.87
C GLU A 204 3.84 45.06 12.36
N VAL A 205 2.99 45.92 12.94
CA VAL A 205 1.81 45.61 13.78
C VAL A 205 0.64 46.51 13.34
N CYS A 206 -0.61 46.01 13.33
CA CYS A 206 -1.82 46.68 13.88
C CYS A 206 -3.18 46.16 13.34
N ASN A 207 -4.05 45.83 14.30
CA ASN A 207 -5.45 46.24 14.45
C ASN A 207 -6.56 45.83 13.45
N LYS A 208 -7.54 45.10 14.01
CA LYS A 208 -8.97 45.17 13.64
C LYS A 208 -9.58 46.53 14.03
N PRO A 209 -10.79 46.86 13.53
CA PRO A 209 -11.95 46.87 14.43
C PRO A 209 -13.12 45.95 14.00
N THR A 210 -14.12 45.85 14.87
CA THR A 210 -15.33 45.01 14.81
C THR A 210 -16.58 45.86 14.51
N GLU A 211 -17.79 45.26 14.53
CA GLU A 211 -19.13 45.88 14.68
C GLU A 211 -19.83 46.45 13.41
N VAL A 212 -21.15 46.34 13.16
CA VAL A 212 -22.31 45.78 13.91
C VAL A 212 -23.30 45.02 12.97
N LEU A 213 -24.05 44.08 13.55
CA LEU A 213 -25.28 43.39 13.11
C LEU A 213 -26.45 44.29 12.62
N VAL A 214 -27.13 43.93 11.51
CA VAL A 214 -28.62 44.00 11.36
C VAL A 214 -29.14 42.88 10.44
N ASN A 215 -30.23 42.22 10.83
CA ASN A 215 -31.11 41.36 10.01
C ASN A 215 -32.53 41.94 10.08
N PRO A 216 -33.39 41.80 9.04
CA PRO A 216 -34.46 40.79 9.18
C PRO A 216 -35.03 40.14 7.89
N SER A 217 -35.30 38.83 8.02
CA SER A 217 -36.53 38.12 7.61
C SER A 217 -36.86 37.73 6.14
N ILE A 218 -36.70 36.42 5.87
CA ILE A 218 -37.69 35.46 5.31
C ILE A 218 -38.29 35.70 3.91
N VAL A 219 -37.90 34.86 2.93
CA VAL A 219 -38.78 33.92 2.17
C VAL A 219 -37.93 32.70 1.75
N LYS A 220 -38.55 31.50 1.67
CA LYS A 220 -37.88 30.24 1.25
C LYS A 220 -37.52 30.24 -0.25
N GLY A 221 -36.32 29.74 -0.56
CA GLY A 221 -35.86 29.36 -1.90
C GLY A 221 -34.77 28.29 -1.78
N HIS A 222 -34.58 27.48 -2.84
CA HIS A 222 -33.68 26.33 -2.89
C HIS A 222 -32.26 26.57 -2.32
N GLU A 223 -31.68 25.51 -1.77
CA GLU A 223 -30.32 25.48 -1.21
C GLU A 223 -29.26 25.56 -2.32
N GLU A 224 -28.98 26.79 -2.78
CA GLU A 224 -27.84 27.08 -3.65
C GLU A 224 -26.53 27.09 -2.85
N VAL A 225 -25.49 26.50 -3.45
CA VAL A 225 -24.10 26.56 -2.98
C VAL A 225 -23.66 28.02 -2.88
N PRO A 226 -22.92 28.44 -1.82
CA PRO A 226 -22.53 29.84 -1.66
C PRO A 226 -21.67 30.32 -2.85
N PRO A 227 -21.97 31.48 -3.46
CA PRO A 227 -21.10 32.02 -4.51
C PRO A 227 -19.79 32.48 -3.88
N THR A 228 -18.69 31.84 -4.27
CA THR A 228 -17.32 32.26 -3.96
C THR A 228 -17.14 33.74 -4.31
N PRO A 229 -16.50 34.58 -3.47
CA PRO A 229 -16.39 36.01 -3.75
C PRO A 229 -15.61 36.23 -5.04
N ALA A 230 -16.30 36.70 -6.09
CA ALA A 230 -15.72 36.86 -7.42
C ALA A 230 -14.46 37.74 -7.37
N GLY A 231 -13.30 37.12 -7.62
CA GLY A 231 -12.00 37.78 -7.56
C GLY A 231 -11.94 38.97 -8.51
N LYS A 232 -11.25 40.04 -8.10
CA LYS A 232 -11.08 41.25 -8.92
C LYS A 232 -10.43 40.88 -10.26
N LEU A 233 -11.21 40.89 -11.34
CA LEU A 233 -10.75 40.56 -12.69
C LEU A 233 -9.82 41.65 -13.23
N THR A 234 -8.76 41.24 -13.93
CA THR A 234 -7.77 42.10 -14.60
C THR A 234 -7.55 41.60 -16.02
N ASP A 235 -7.32 42.49 -16.99
CA ASP A 235 -6.99 42.08 -18.36
C ASP A 235 -5.57 41.50 -18.42
N PHE A 236 -5.45 40.24 -18.82
CA PHE A 236 -4.18 39.53 -18.93
C PHE A 236 -3.66 39.64 -20.37
N ARG A 237 -2.74 40.57 -20.63
CA ARG A 237 -2.04 40.74 -21.93
C ARG A 237 -2.99 40.90 -23.14
N GLY A 238 -4.20 41.45 -22.96
CA GLY A 238 -5.23 41.53 -24.00
C GLY A 238 -5.99 40.23 -24.29
N LEU A 239 -5.59 39.12 -23.66
CA LEU A 239 -6.10 37.76 -23.92
C LEU A 239 -7.48 37.50 -23.29
N GLY A 240 -7.79 38.18 -22.18
CA GLY A 240 -9.06 38.05 -21.47
C GLY A 240 -9.02 38.66 -20.07
N LYS A 241 -10.19 38.77 -19.43
CA LYS A 241 -10.35 39.15 -18.02
C LYS A 241 -10.17 37.92 -17.12
N ILE A 242 -9.11 37.91 -16.33
CA ILE A 242 -8.75 36.78 -15.45
C ILE A 242 -8.67 37.27 -13.99
N GLU A 243 -8.96 36.40 -13.03
CA GLU A 243 -8.80 36.73 -11.60
C GLU A 243 -7.38 37.17 -11.28
N LYS A 244 -7.25 38.31 -10.57
CA LYS A 244 -5.94 38.90 -10.23
C LYS A 244 -5.02 37.93 -9.48
N ALA A 245 -5.57 36.97 -8.73
CA ALA A 245 -4.78 35.95 -8.02
C ALA A 245 -4.01 35.01 -8.98
N PHE A 246 -4.52 34.78 -10.19
CA PHE A 246 -3.90 33.88 -11.16
C PHE A 246 -2.85 34.59 -12.01
N VAL A 247 -2.97 35.91 -12.20
CA VAL A 247 -2.11 36.69 -13.11
C VAL A 247 -0.60 36.47 -12.86
N PRO A 248 -0.06 36.55 -11.62
CA PRO A 248 1.38 36.33 -11.42
C PRO A 248 1.85 34.92 -11.79
N LEU A 249 1.02 33.90 -11.50
CA LEU A 249 1.32 32.51 -11.83
C LEU A 249 1.24 32.28 -13.35
N LEU A 250 0.26 32.88 -14.01
CA LEU A 250 0.12 32.85 -15.46
C LEU A 250 1.26 33.57 -16.17
N GLU A 251 1.75 34.69 -15.64
CA GLU A 251 2.95 35.36 -16.16
C GLU A 251 4.20 34.50 -16.02
N GLU A 252 4.41 33.87 -14.87
CA GLU A 252 5.52 32.93 -14.62
C GLU A 252 5.52 31.77 -15.63
N VAL A 253 4.40 31.04 -15.76
CA VAL A 253 4.36 29.87 -16.66
C VAL A 253 4.35 30.23 -18.14
N CYS A 254 3.81 31.39 -18.53
CA CYS A 254 3.85 31.83 -19.94
C CYS A 254 5.25 32.29 -20.38
N LEU A 255 6.12 32.70 -19.43
CA LEU A 255 7.53 32.97 -19.70
C LEU A 255 8.31 31.65 -19.87
N LEU A 256 8.01 30.63 -19.07
CA LEU A 256 8.63 29.31 -19.14
C LEU A 256 8.14 28.46 -20.33
N HIS A 257 6.87 28.60 -20.70
CA HIS A 257 6.20 27.83 -21.75
C HIS A 257 5.47 28.76 -22.75
N PRO A 258 6.20 29.42 -23.68
CA PRO A 258 5.59 30.31 -24.69
C PRO A 258 4.54 29.63 -25.59
N SER A 259 4.61 28.30 -25.72
CA SER A 259 3.64 27.46 -26.44
C SER A 259 2.19 27.65 -25.94
N LEU A 260 2.00 27.95 -24.65
CA LEU A 260 0.69 28.20 -24.04
C LEU A 260 -0.03 29.39 -24.68
N ILE A 261 0.69 30.45 -25.02
CA ILE A 261 0.13 31.61 -25.73
C ILE A 261 -0.04 31.27 -27.21
N GLU A 262 0.96 30.61 -27.81
CA GLU A 262 0.98 30.30 -29.24
C GLU A 262 -0.16 29.41 -29.71
N CYS A 263 -0.47 28.33 -29.00
CA CYS A 263 -1.54 27.40 -29.38
C CYS A 263 -2.93 28.06 -29.37
N GLN A 264 -3.11 29.15 -28.61
CA GLN A 264 -4.38 29.86 -28.47
C GLN A 264 -4.53 31.09 -29.39
N LYS A 265 -3.46 31.56 -30.07
CA LYS A 265 -3.47 32.76 -30.94
C LYS A 265 -4.56 32.79 -32.03
N LYS A 266 -5.09 31.63 -32.44
CA LYS A 266 -6.11 31.49 -33.50
C LYS A 266 -7.55 31.31 -32.96
N ARG A 267 -7.77 31.45 -31.65
CA ARG A 267 -9.07 31.25 -30.99
C ARG A 267 -9.81 32.57 -30.76
N SER A 268 -11.10 32.50 -30.42
CA SER A 268 -11.87 33.68 -30.01
C SER A 268 -11.42 34.19 -28.64
N ARG A 269 -11.55 35.49 -28.39
CA ARG A 269 -11.16 36.11 -27.10
C ARG A 269 -11.84 35.45 -25.90
N THR A 270 -13.11 35.06 -26.02
CA THR A 270 -13.85 34.33 -24.96
C THR A 270 -13.30 32.93 -24.70
N TYR A 271 -12.89 32.20 -25.75
CA TYR A 271 -12.26 30.89 -25.58
C TYR A 271 -10.90 31.00 -24.91
N ILE A 272 -10.10 32.02 -25.27
CA ILE A 272 -8.80 32.31 -24.67
C ILE A 272 -8.99 32.68 -23.18
N GLU A 273 -9.97 33.53 -22.86
CA GLU A 273 -10.31 33.91 -21.48
C GLU A 273 -10.66 32.69 -20.61
N TRP A 274 -11.50 31.77 -21.10
CA TRP A 274 -11.83 30.53 -20.41
C TRP A 274 -10.62 29.60 -20.25
N ALA A 275 -9.83 29.41 -21.30
CA ALA A 275 -8.64 28.55 -21.29
C ALA A 275 -7.62 29.00 -20.23
N PHE A 276 -7.27 30.28 -20.21
CA PHE A 276 -6.33 30.82 -19.22
C PHE A 276 -6.94 30.96 -17.82
N THR A 277 -8.27 31.05 -17.69
CA THR A 277 -8.95 30.98 -16.38
C THR A 277 -8.86 29.57 -15.79
N ALA A 278 -9.14 28.52 -16.57
CA ALA A 278 -8.98 27.13 -16.14
C ALA A 278 -7.53 26.83 -15.74
N LEU A 279 -6.56 27.24 -16.56
CA LEU A 279 -5.13 27.10 -16.24
C LEU A 279 -4.76 27.84 -14.96
N GLY A 280 -5.28 29.06 -14.78
CA GLY A 280 -5.09 29.87 -13.59
C GLY A 280 -5.59 29.18 -12.31
N ARG A 281 -6.75 28.52 -12.36
CA ARG A 281 -7.31 27.75 -11.23
C ARG A 281 -6.42 26.57 -10.84
N VAL A 282 -5.98 25.75 -11.80
CA VAL A 282 -5.08 24.61 -11.53
C VAL A 282 -3.77 25.08 -10.90
N LEU A 283 -3.13 26.11 -11.47
CA LEU A 283 -1.88 26.65 -10.94
C LEU A 283 -2.04 27.26 -9.55
N HIS A 284 -3.14 27.99 -9.33
CA HIS A 284 -3.45 28.55 -8.02
C HIS A 284 -3.66 27.45 -6.99
N PHE A 285 -4.45 26.42 -7.30
CA PHE A 285 -4.65 25.26 -6.44
C PHE A 285 -3.32 24.61 -6.05
N LEU A 286 -2.47 24.27 -7.03
CA LEU A 286 -1.17 23.65 -6.78
C LEU A 286 -0.22 24.54 -5.96
N LYS A 287 -0.36 25.88 -6.05
CA LYS A 287 0.46 26.83 -5.29
C LYS A 287 -0.05 27.04 -3.85
N THR A 288 -1.37 27.02 -3.63
CA THR A 288 -1.97 27.36 -2.33
C THR A 288 -2.31 26.16 -1.46
N THR A 289 -2.67 25.03 -2.07
CA THR A 289 -3.09 23.83 -1.33
C THR A 289 -1.87 23.13 -0.74
N LYS A 290 -1.93 22.79 0.56
CA LYS A 290 -0.86 22.06 1.25
C LYS A 290 -1.24 20.59 1.38
N VAL A 291 -0.24 19.72 1.33
CA VAL A 291 -0.38 18.26 1.50
C VAL A 291 -1.25 17.85 2.69
N ARG A 292 -1.13 18.56 3.83
CA ARG A 292 -1.91 18.29 5.07
C ARG A 292 -3.38 18.70 4.97
N ASP A 293 -3.69 19.67 4.11
CA ASP A 293 -5.01 20.26 3.92
C ASP A 293 -5.73 19.55 2.74
N MET A 294 -5.12 18.49 2.19
CA MET A 294 -5.60 17.69 1.07
C MET A 294 -6.54 16.56 1.56
N THR A 295 -7.84 16.80 1.45
CA THR A 295 -8.94 15.87 1.72
C THR A 295 -9.43 15.18 0.43
N PRO A 296 -10.28 14.12 0.52
CA PRO A 296 -10.92 13.51 -0.66
C PRO A 296 -11.60 14.56 -1.55
N ASP A 297 -12.42 15.44 -0.97
CA ASP A 297 -13.16 16.49 -1.68
C ASP A 297 -12.22 17.45 -2.43
N THR A 298 -11.08 17.82 -1.84
CA THR A 298 -10.06 18.65 -2.53
C THR A 298 -9.30 17.90 -3.63
N SER A 299 -9.20 16.57 -3.52
CA SER A 299 -8.63 15.70 -4.56
C SER A 299 -9.59 15.57 -5.74
N GLU A 300 -10.89 15.42 -5.49
CA GLU A 300 -11.92 15.45 -6.54
C GLU A 300 -11.97 16.84 -7.19
N HIS A 301 -11.85 17.92 -6.40
CA HIS A 301 -11.81 19.27 -6.93
C HIS A 301 -10.63 19.52 -7.88
N VAL A 302 -9.40 19.11 -7.53
CA VAL A 302 -8.25 19.29 -8.45
C VAL A 302 -8.35 18.39 -9.68
N GLN A 303 -8.94 17.20 -9.57
CA GLN A 303 -9.23 16.35 -10.72
C GLN A 303 -10.19 17.05 -11.69
N LEU A 304 -11.31 17.60 -11.19
CA LEU A 304 -12.28 18.34 -12.02
C LEU A 304 -11.66 19.58 -12.68
N LEU A 305 -10.80 20.32 -11.98
CA LEU A 305 -10.08 21.46 -12.56
C LEU A 305 -9.10 21.03 -13.66
N TRP A 306 -8.48 19.85 -13.53
CA TRP A 306 -7.60 19.29 -14.55
C TRP A 306 -8.38 18.82 -15.79
N GLU A 307 -9.48 18.09 -15.58
CA GLU A 307 -10.38 17.66 -16.66
C GLU A 307 -10.98 18.87 -17.42
N GLU A 308 -11.35 19.95 -16.71
CA GLU A 308 -11.75 21.23 -17.34
C GLU A 308 -10.61 21.80 -18.21
N LEU A 309 -9.38 21.80 -17.70
CA LEU A 309 -8.20 22.34 -18.37
C LEU A 309 -7.80 21.56 -19.65
N GLU A 310 -7.86 20.22 -19.62
CA GLU A 310 -7.52 19.37 -20.78
C GLU A 310 -8.37 19.69 -22.02
N THR A 311 -9.63 20.13 -21.83
CA THR A 311 -10.53 20.49 -22.94
C THR A 311 -9.99 21.60 -23.84
N PHE A 312 -9.12 22.47 -23.30
CA PHE A 312 -8.56 23.63 -24.01
C PHE A 312 -7.34 23.32 -24.88
N LYS A 313 -6.87 22.06 -24.90
CA LYS A 313 -5.77 21.57 -25.75
C LYS A 313 -4.47 22.38 -25.61
N PHE A 314 -4.10 22.70 -24.38
CA PHE A 314 -2.74 23.14 -24.07
C PHE A 314 -1.75 21.99 -24.17
N ASP A 315 -0.47 22.32 -24.30
CA ASP A 315 0.64 21.39 -24.09
C ASP A 315 1.02 21.42 -22.60
N LEU A 316 0.61 20.38 -21.86
CA LEU A 316 0.61 20.34 -20.40
C LEU A 316 1.48 19.22 -19.81
N GLY A 317 2.31 18.54 -20.60
CA GLY A 317 3.18 17.45 -20.10
C GLY A 317 4.19 17.89 -19.03
N TRP A 318 4.42 19.20 -18.87
CA TRP A 318 5.19 19.79 -17.78
C TRP A 318 4.39 19.97 -16.48
N LEU A 319 3.06 20.06 -16.55
CA LEU A 319 2.16 20.32 -15.42
C LEU A 319 1.54 19.03 -14.86
N GLU A 320 1.30 18.05 -15.74
CA GLU A 320 0.76 16.72 -15.42
C GLU A 320 1.44 16.02 -14.22
N PRO A 321 2.79 16.00 -14.08
CA PRO A 321 3.43 15.35 -12.93
C PRO A 321 3.08 15.99 -11.58
N TYR A 322 2.82 17.30 -11.54
CA TYR A 322 2.47 18.03 -10.33
C TYR A 322 1.01 17.80 -9.92
N VAL A 323 0.10 17.71 -10.90
CA VAL A 323 -1.30 17.35 -10.66
C VAL A 323 -1.40 15.90 -10.19
N GLN A 324 -0.68 14.98 -10.85
CA GLN A 324 -0.67 13.58 -10.46
C GLN A 324 -0.07 13.39 -9.07
N ALA A 325 1.01 14.11 -8.73
CA ALA A 325 1.55 14.14 -7.38
C ALA A 325 0.51 14.63 -6.35
N ALA A 326 -0.29 15.66 -6.67
CA ALA A 326 -1.35 16.15 -5.80
C ALA A 326 -2.49 15.13 -5.60
N LEU A 327 -2.85 14.35 -6.63
CA LEU A 327 -3.84 13.27 -6.55
C LEU A 327 -3.33 12.09 -5.72
N ASP A 328 -2.05 11.74 -5.84
CA ASP A 328 -1.42 10.66 -5.04
C ASP A 328 -1.22 11.03 -3.55
N VAL A 329 -1.36 12.31 -3.17
CA VAL A 329 -1.34 12.74 -1.74
C VAL A 329 -2.40 12.03 -0.91
N LYS A 330 -3.56 11.65 -1.49
CA LYS A 330 -4.62 10.91 -0.78
C LYS A 330 -4.07 9.70 -0.01
N LYS A 331 -3.24 8.88 -0.68
CA LYS A 331 -2.60 7.69 -0.10
C LYS A 331 -1.62 8.04 1.03
N LEU A 332 -0.95 9.19 0.92
CA LEU A 332 0.01 9.65 1.93
C LEU A 332 -0.71 10.16 3.20
N VAL A 333 -1.83 10.88 3.04
CA VAL A 333 -2.66 11.36 4.17
C VAL A 333 -3.32 10.19 4.90
N GLU A 334 -3.86 9.21 4.18
CA GLU A 334 -4.41 7.97 4.75
C GLU A 334 -3.34 7.20 5.56
N ARG A 335 -2.15 6.98 4.97
CA ARG A 335 -1.02 6.34 5.67
C ARG A 335 -0.57 7.12 6.91
N ALA A 336 -0.50 8.46 6.84
CA ALA A 336 -0.16 9.30 7.98
C ALA A 336 -1.18 9.19 9.13
N GLY A 337 -2.48 9.07 8.81
CA GLY A 337 -3.53 8.81 9.80
C GLY A 337 -3.36 7.47 10.52
N ILE A 338 -3.05 6.40 9.77
CA ILE A 338 -2.77 5.07 10.33
C ILE A 338 -1.55 5.11 11.25
N VAL A 339 -0.44 5.74 10.82
CA VAL A 339 0.79 5.88 11.63
C VAL A 339 0.53 6.66 12.91
N LYS A 340 -0.30 7.71 12.87
CA LYS A 340 -0.66 8.47 14.08
C LYS A 340 -1.39 7.59 15.09
N LYS A 341 -2.40 6.82 14.65
CA LYS A 341 -3.14 5.90 15.54
C LYS A 341 -2.24 4.79 16.11
N GLN A 342 -1.38 4.20 15.28
CA GLN A 342 -0.42 3.19 15.74
C GLN A 342 0.58 3.74 16.77
N ARG A 343 0.98 5.02 16.66
CA ARG A 343 1.78 5.69 17.69
C ARG A 343 1.02 5.78 19.01
N GLU A 344 -0.23 6.22 18.99
CA GLU A 344 -1.09 6.31 20.18
C GLU A 344 -1.27 4.93 20.85
N ASP A 345 -1.44 3.85 20.06
CA ASP A 345 -1.49 2.46 20.54
C ASP A 345 -0.15 2.01 21.19
N VAL A 346 0.99 2.38 20.59
CA VAL A 346 2.34 2.06 21.12
C VAL A 346 2.61 2.81 22.43
N ASP A 347 2.28 4.10 22.50
CA ASP A 347 2.46 4.92 23.71
C ASP A 347 1.62 4.36 24.87
N ALA A 348 0.38 3.91 24.60
CA ALA A 348 -0.48 3.25 25.57
C ALA A 348 0.09 1.91 26.07
N LEU A 349 0.62 1.08 25.15
CA LEU A 349 1.29 -0.17 25.50
C LEU A 349 2.57 0.06 26.35
N GLU A 350 3.33 1.13 26.09
CA GLU A 350 4.52 1.45 26.88
C GLU A 350 4.15 1.83 28.33
N ILE A 351 3.04 2.55 28.52
CA ILE A 351 2.48 2.85 29.84
C ILE A 351 2.06 1.55 30.56
N GLU A 352 1.42 0.62 29.86
CA GLU A 352 1.02 -0.67 30.44
C GLU A 352 2.24 -1.52 30.83
N VAL A 353 3.29 -1.57 30.00
CA VAL A 353 4.56 -2.25 30.34
C VAL A 353 5.19 -1.66 31.60
N LYS A 354 5.18 -0.33 31.77
CA LYS A 354 5.65 0.34 33.00
C LYS A 354 4.80 -0.07 34.21
N ARG A 355 3.48 -0.12 34.06
CA ARG A 355 2.54 -0.57 35.12
C ARG A 355 2.78 -2.02 35.53
N LEU A 356 2.95 -2.93 34.56
CA LEU A 356 3.19 -4.35 34.83
C LEU A 356 4.53 -4.60 35.51
N ARG A 357 5.60 -3.88 35.12
CA ARG A 357 6.90 -3.93 35.81
C ARG A 357 6.81 -3.49 37.27
N ALA A 358 6.07 -2.42 37.57
CA ALA A 358 5.84 -1.99 38.95
C ALA A 358 5.09 -3.05 39.77
N ARG A 359 4.08 -3.71 39.20
CA ARG A 359 3.35 -4.81 39.86
C ARG A 359 4.23 -6.05 40.07
N LEU A 360 5.11 -6.38 39.12
CA LEU A 360 6.05 -7.48 39.25
C LEU A 360 7.02 -7.25 40.41
N ALA A 361 7.61 -6.05 40.51
CA ALA A 361 8.53 -5.70 41.60
C ALA A 361 7.89 -5.83 42.99
N VAL A 362 6.60 -5.47 43.13
CA VAL A 362 5.85 -5.70 44.38
C VAL A 362 5.70 -7.19 44.67
N ALA A 363 5.26 -7.99 43.69
CA ALA A 363 5.09 -9.44 43.85
C ALA A 363 6.41 -10.18 44.15
N GLU A 364 7.54 -9.71 43.61
CA GLU A 364 8.88 -10.24 43.91
C GLU A 364 9.28 -9.97 45.37
N VAL A 365 8.98 -8.77 45.90
CA VAL A 365 9.18 -8.44 47.32
C VAL A 365 8.27 -9.28 48.22
N ASP A 366 6.98 -9.41 47.89
CA ASP A 366 6.02 -10.20 48.66
C ASP A 366 6.42 -11.69 48.71
N LEU A 367 6.88 -12.24 47.58
CA LEU A 367 7.41 -13.61 47.49
C LEU A 367 8.65 -13.80 48.39
N GLU A 368 9.55 -12.83 48.41
CA GLU A 368 10.76 -12.88 49.23
C GLU A 368 10.46 -12.73 50.73
N VAL A 369 9.44 -11.94 51.09
CA VAL A 369 8.90 -11.90 52.47
C VAL A 369 8.28 -13.25 52.84
N ALA A 370 7.46 -13.85 51.97
CA ALA A 370 6.81 -15.13 52.23
C ALA A 370 7.83 -16.27 52.46
N LYS A 371 8.91 -16.34 51.67
CA LYS A 371 10.01 -17.30 51.89
C LYS A 371 10.66 -17.15 53.25
N ARG A 372 10.92 -15.91 53.71
CA ARG A 372 11.51 -15.64 55.03
C ARG A 372 10.58 -15.99 56.19
N VAL A 373 9.26 -15.86 56.00
CA VAL A 373 8.27 -16.33 56.97
C VAL A 373 8.26 -17.87 57.02
N LEU A 374 8.26 -18.54 55.88
CA LEU A 374 8.31 -20.01 55.79
C LEU A 374 9.54 -20.57 56.50
N ALA A 375 10.74 -20.06 56.19
CA ALA A 375 12.00 -20.51 56.80
C ALA A 375 11.97 -20.41 58.34
N LYS A 376 11.38 -19.34 58.91
CA LYS A 376 11.22 -19.20 60.37
C LYS A 376 10.23 -20.20 60.97
N VAL A 377 9.19 -20.58 60.24
CA VAL A 377 8.24 -21.61 60.68
C VAL A 377 8.93 -22.99 60.65
N GLU A 378 9.74 -23.27 59.64
CA GLU A 378 10.53 -24.49 59.53
C GLU A 378 11.60 -24.60 60.63
N GLU A 379 12.33 -23.51 60.92
CA GLU A 379 13.26 -23.43 62.06
C GLU A 379 12.53 -23.63 63.41
N GLY A 380 11.35 -23.04 63.57
CA GLY A 380 10.51 -23.21 64.77
C GLY A 380 9.90 -24.61 64.93
N PHE A 381 9.86 -25.40 63.85
CA PHE A 381 9.40 -26.80 63.86
C PHE A 381 10.51 -27.81 64.20
N GLY A 382 11.70 -27.32 64.57
CA GLY A 382 12.87 -28.13 64.92
C GLY A 382 12.55 -29.29 65.87
N ASP A 383 12.66 -30.51 65.33
CA ASP A 383 12.66 -31.80 66.03
C ASP A 383 11.58 -32.00 67.11
N THR A 384 10.35 -31.54 66.82
CA THR A 384 9.17 -31.97 67.60
C THR A 384 8.86 -33.42 67.24
N ASP A 385 9.51 -34.37 67.93
CA ASP A 385 9.22 -35.80 67.83
C ASP A 385 7.75 -36.07 68.16
N MET A 386 6.93 -36.26 67.13
CA MET A 386 5.50 -36.55 67.26
C MET A 386 5.21 -37.96 67.79
N ASN A 387 6.23 -38.79 68.04
CA ASN A 387 6.10 -40.08 68.74
C ASN A 387 6.40 -39.98 70.24
N ARG A 388 6.71 -38.81 70.78
CA ARG A 388 7.04 -38.62 72.19
C ARG A 388 5.82 -38.85 73.09
N GLU A 389 5.90 -39.84 73.99
CA GLU A 389 4.82 -40.16 74.93
C GLU A 389 4.48 -38.97 75.84
N LEU A 390 3.18 -38.65 75.94
CA LEU A 390 2.61 -37.53 76.70
C LEU A 390 2.52 -37.81 78.22
N GLY A 391 3.58 -38.37 78.80
CA GLY A 391 3.58 -39.04 80.12
C GLY A 391 2.82 -38.32 81.25
N TYR A 392 1.91 -39.05 81.89
CA TYR A 392 1.16 -38.61 83.07
C TYR A 392 1.93 -38.95 84.35
N GLY A 393 2.23 -37.93 85.16
CA GLY A 393 3.05 -38.09 86.36
C GLY A 393 2.40 -38.89 87.48
N ARG A 394 3.22 -39.59 88.26
CA ARG A 394 2.91 -40.06 89.61
C ARG A 394 3.89 -39.40 90.57
N HIS A 395 3.36 -38.80 91.65
CA HIS A 395 4.13 -38.13 92.71
C HIS A 395 5.12 -39.06 93.41
#